data_AF-A0A8T1AM30-F1
#
_entry.id   AF-A0A8T1AM30-F1
#
_cell.length_a   1.000
_cell.length_b   1.000
_cell.length_c   1.000
_cell.angle_alpha   90.00
_cell.angle_beta   90.00
_cell.angle_gamma   90.00
#
_symmetry.space_group_name_H-M   'P 1'
#
loop_
_entity.id
_entity.type
_entity.pdbx_description
1 polymer ?
#
loop_
_entity_poly.entity_id
_entity_poly.type
_entity_poly.pdbx_seq_one_letter_code
_entity_poly.pdbx_strand_id
1 'polypeptide(L)'
;MGIAKNITIGGTAVSAASWLVSGIQYRSLATTYTNTSTSTSGTAVSAAINSFAQPTITASDSSVTTTRAATVYIDNAPAAGTNMTLTNTHALWVENGSVYIDSAISSTSISTGSLIVNGGVAVGDDLFSSLIHSVSGTLTNPPSASQSAWNTMTADGVNWLDGSFTTMEDYYGSNGTPVRGAIQIHNGSNGTSTNAMFIGTMTNNDLRLGCNDSTKLTIQQAGRVGIGTSSPGAFLEVSGSVSSTIDAGGSGVAYFLKTGFY
;
A
#
# COMPACT_ATOMS: atom_id res chain seq x y z
N MET A 1 37.78 -17.49 -27.25
CA MET A 1 37.22 -18.50 -28.17
C MET A 1 36.07 -17.84 -28.92
N GLY A 2 36.15 -17.70 -30.24
CA GLY A 2 35.02 -17.19 -31.03
C GLY A 2 34.06 -18.33 -31.31
N ILE A 3 32.82 -18.21 -30.83
CA ILE A 3 31.72 -19.10 -31.20
C ILE A 3 30.96 -18.47 -32.37
N ALA A 4 30.96 -19.12 -33.53
CA ALA A 4 30.31 -18.57 -34.73
C ALA A 4 28.79 -18.85 -34.79
N LYS A 5 28.27 -19.65 -33.84
CA LYS A 5 26.86 -20.09 -33.74
C LYS A 5 26.43 -20.23 -32.27
N ASN A 6 25.22 -20.73 -32.04
CA ASN A 6 24.64 -20.96 -30.71
C ASN A 6 25.50 -21.90 -29.85
N ILE A 7 25.67 -21.55 -28.58
CA ILE A 7 26.03 -22.53 -27.55
C ILE A 7 24.73 -23.17 -27.06
N THR A 8 24.65 -24.49 -27.14
CA THR A 8 23.63 -25.28 -26.45
C THR A 8 24.31 -26.08 -25.35
N ILE A 9 23.85 -25.92 -24.11
CA ILE A 9 24.37 -26.65 -22.94
C ILE A 9 23.26 -27.56 -22.46
N GLY A 10 23.47 -28.88 -22.48
CA GLY A 10 22.50 -29.89 -22.03
C GLY A 10 22.30 -31.05 -23.01
N GLY A 11 21.35 -31.93 -22.68
CA GLY A 11 20.91 -33.09 -23.48
C GLY A 11 19.51 -33.54 -23.03
N THR A 12 18.91 -34.53 -23.69
CA THR A 12 17.52 -34.98 -23.38
C THR A 12 17.39 -35.74 -22.05
N ALA A 13 18.50 -36.22 -21.49
CA ALA A 13 18.57 -36.84 -20.17
C ALA A 13 19.99 -36.68 -19.59
N VAL A 14 20.07 -36.31 -18.31
CA VAL A 14 21.32 -36.23 -17.54
C VAL A 14 21.05 -36.84 -16.17
N SER A 15 21.97 -37.67 -15.67
CA SER A 15 21.79 -38.37 -14.39
C SER A 15 23.02 -38.23 -13.50
N ALA A 16 22.80 -38.01 -12.20
CA ALA A 16 23.83 -37.97 -11.15
C ALA A 16 23.22 -38.41 -9.82
N ALA A 17 24.04 -38.83 -8.86
CA ALA A 17 23.56 -39.32 -7.56
C ALA A 17 22.99 -38.20 -6.65
N SER A 18 23.55 -36.99 -6.73
CA SER A 18 23.05 -35.77 -6.07
C SER A 18 23.79 -34.55 -6.63
N TRP A 19 23.14 -33.38 -6.63
CA TRP A 19 23.73 -32.12 -7.10
C TRP A 19 23.47 -30.93 -6.17
N LEU A 20 22.46 -30.99 -5.28
CA LEU A 20 22.08 -29.90 -4.38
C LEU A 20 22.08 -28.54 -5.11
N VAL A 21 22.67 -27.51 -4.50
CA VAL A 21 22.85 -26.17 -5.10
C VAL A 21 24.06 -26.07 -6.04
N SER A 22 24.83 -27.15 -6.25
CA SER A 22 25.90 -27.14 -7.26
C SER A 22 25.35 -27.20 -8.69
N GLY A 23 24.08 -27.57 -8.86
CA GLY A 23 23.47 -27.72 -10.18
C GLY A 23 24.07 -28.88 -11.00
N ILE A 24 23.33 -29.34 -12.02
CA ILE A 24 23.73 -30.48 -12.85
C ILE A 24 24.11 -30.11 -14.29
N GLN A 25 23.65 -28.96 -14.80
CA GLN A 25 23.78 -28.60 -16.23
C GLN A 25 24.73 -27.42 -16.46
N TYR A 26 24.54 -26.31 -15.75
CA TYR A 26 25.40 -25.13 -15.81
C TYR A 26 25.74 -24.68 -14.41
N ARG A 27 27.03 -24.44 -14.15
CA ARG A 27 27.54 -23.88 -12.90
C ARG A 27 28.72 -22.96 -13.20
N SER A 28 28.67 -21.73 -12.68
CA SER A 28 29.85 -20.90 -12.48
C SER A 28 30.44 -21.19 -11.10
N LEU A 29 31.77 -21.27 -11.00
CA LEU A 29 32.44 -21.57 -9.74
C LEU A 29 32.68 -20.29 -8.94
N ALA A 30 32.69 -20.42 -7.61
CA ALA A 30 33.16 -19.36 -6.72
C ALA A 30 34.60 -18.99 -7.12
N THR A 31 34.77 -17.76 -7.60
CA THR A 31 36.04 -17.27 -8.19
C THR A 31 36.31 -15.87 -7.66
N THR A 32 37.53 -15.61 -7.24
CA THR A 32 37.99 -14.26 -6.86
C THR A 32 38.34 -13.46 -8.12
N TYR A 33 37.65 -12.35 -8.35
CA TYR A 33 37.94 -11.41 -9.45
C TYR A 33 38.58 -10.13 -8.89
N THR A 34 39.82 -9.83 -9.30
CA THR A 34 40.57 -8.67 -8.79
C THR A 34 40.42 -7.46 -9.72
N ASN A 35 39.93 -6.34 -9.19
CA ASN A 35 39.92 -5.05 -9.89
C ASN A 35 41.31 -4.40 -9.78
N THR A 36 42.07 -4.39 -10.87
CA THR A 36 43.43 -3.82 -10.92
C THR A 36 43.49 -2.45 -11.60
N SER A 37 42.36 -1.91 -12.05
CA SER A 37 42.30 -0.66 -12.83
C SER A 37 41.79 0.54 -12.05
N THR A 38 41.13 0.33 -10.90
CA THR A 38 40.73 1.43 -10.02
C THR A 38 41.93 1.89 -9.21
N SER A 39 42.24 3.19 -9.26
CA SER A 39 43.37 3.78 -8.54
C SER A 39 43.23 3.61 -7.02
N THR A 40 44.34 3.75 -6.30
CA THR A 40 44.34 3.80 -4.83
C THR A 40 43.31 4.81 -4.33
N SER A 41 42.44 4.38 -3.42
CA SER A 41 41.32 5.17 -2.87
C SER A 41 40.28 5.65 -3.88
N GLY A 42 40.26 5.08 -5.09
CA GLY A 42 39.23 5.35 -6.09
C GLY A 42 37.97 4.49 -5.88
N THR A 43 36.82 5.02 -6.31
CA THR A 43 35.55 4.28 -6.35
C THR A 43 35.26 3.84 -7.78
N ALA A 44 35.18 2.54 -8.01
CA ALA A 44 34.69 2.01 -9.29
C ALA A 44 33.19 2.28 -9.42
N VAL A 45 32.74 2.75 -10.58
CA VAL A 45 31.30 3.04 -10.82
C VAL A 45 30.46 1.76 -10.85
N SER A 46 31.02 0.66 -11.36
CA SER A 46 30.34 -0.64 -11.41
C SER A 46 31.33 -1.79 -11.53
N ALA A 47 30.88 -3.00 -11.18
CA ALA A 47 31.58 -4.26 -11.41
C ALA A 47 30.55 -5.39 -11.55
N ALA A 48 30.35 -5.90 -12.77
CA ALA A 48 29.45 -7.01 -13.03
C ALA A 48 30.25 -8.29 -13.28
N ILE A 49 29.89 -9.40 -12.64
CA ILE A 49 30.57 -10.70 -12.82
C ILE A 49 30.01 -11.44 -14.03
N ASN A 50 28.68 -11.43 -14.18
CA ASN A 50 27.98 -11.94 -15.36
C ASN A 50 27.12 -10.80 -15.90
N SER A 51 27.13 -10.59 -17.21
CA SER A 51 26.34 -9.54 -17.86
C SER A 51 25.66 -10.06 -19.12
N PHE A 52 24.48 -9.52 -19.40
CA PHE A 52 23.71 -9.79 -20.61
C PHE A 52 23.47 -8.44 -21.31
N ALA A 53 24.08 -8.24 -22.47
CA ALA A 53 23.88 -7.02 -23.27
C ALA A 53 22.47 -7.00 -23.89
N GLN A 54 21.96 -5.81 -24.19
CA GLN A 54 20.66 -5.65 -24.86
C GLN A 54 20.74 -6.20 -26.31
N PRO A 55 19.92 -7.20 -26.66
CA PRO A 55 19.85 -7.68 -28.04
C PRO A 55 18.91 -6.79 -28.88
N THR A 56 19.16 -6.73 -30.20
CA THR A 56 18.26 -6.10 -31.18
C THR A 56 17.54 -7.18 -31.99
N ILE A 57 16.20 -7.14 -32.02
CA ILE A 57 15.37 -7.96 -32.91
C ILE A 57 14.91 -7.08 -34.08
N THR A 58 15.22 -7.47 -35.31
CA THR A 58 14.87 -6.75 -36.54
C THR A 58 14.11 -7.66 -37.49
N ALA A 59 13.14 -7.12 -38.22
CA ALA A 59 12.48 -7.77 -39.35
C ALA A 59 12.89 -7.10 -40.67
N SER A 60 13.01 -7.88 -41.75
CA SER A 60 13.26 -7.36 -43.10
C SER A 60 11.99 -6.81 -43.75
N ASP A 61 10.82 -7.33 -43.35
CA ASP A 61 9.52 -6.90 -43.86
C ASP A 61 8.92 -5.77 -43.02
N SER A 62 8.09 -4.94 -43.66
CA SER A 62 7.32 -3.90 -42.97
C SER A 62 6.18 -4.47 -42.13
N SER A 63 5.85 -3.83 -41.01
CA SER A 63 4.71 -4.15 -40.14
C SER A 63 4.76 -5.51 -39.43
N VAL A 64 5.96 -6.07 -39.22
CA VAL A 64 6.12 -7.27 -38.37
C VAL A 64 6.04 -6.88 -36.89
N THR A 65 5.18 -7.56 -36.13
CA THR A 65 5.01 -7.35 -34.67
C THR A 65 5.42 -8.60 -33.90
N THR A 66 6.27 -8.44 -32.89
CA THR A 66 6.58 -9.48 -31.90
C THR A 66 5.89 -9.12 -30.58
N THR A 67 5.01 -10.00 -30.08
CA THR A 67 4.18 -9.70 -28.90
C THR A 67 4.87 -9.96 -27.56
N ARG A 68 5.90 -10.82 -27.54
CA ARG A 68 6.71 -11.12 -26.35
C ARG A 68 8.17 -11.32 -26.77
N ALA A 69 9.09 -10.64 -26.09
CA ALA A 69 10.52 -10.80 -26.26
C ALA A 69 11.20 -10.59 -24.89
N ALA A 70 12.31 -11.27 -24.66
CA ALA A 70 13.07 -11.14 -23.42
C ALA A 70 14.55 -11.42 -23.68
N THR A 71 15.43 -10.73 -22.94
CA THR A 71 16.86 -11.05 -22.90
C THR A 71 17.11 -12.35 -22.12
N VAL A 72 16.30 -12.59 -21.08
CA VAL A 72 16.31 -13.81 -20.27
C VAL A 72 14.88 -14.32 -20.18
N TYR A 73 14.66 -15.57 -20.61
CA TYR A 73 13.38 -16.25 -20.51
C TYR A 73 13.55 -17.51 -19.66
N ILE A 74 12.65 -17.69 -18.69
CA ILE A 74 12.52 -18.92 -17.91
C ILE A 74 11.12 -19.44 -18.20
N ASP A 75 11.04 -20.64 -18.77
CA ASP A 75 9.78 -21.20 -19.25
C ASP A 75 8.84 -21.56 -18.11
N ASN A 76 9.36 -22.25 -17.09
CA ASN A 76 8.62 -22.64 -15.91
C ASN A 76 9.57 -23.06 -14.77
N ALA A 77 9.02 -23.24 -13.57
CA ALA A 77 9.71 -23.94 -12.49
C ALA A 77 9.91 -25.44 -12.85
N PRO A 78 10.84 -26.15 -12.20
CA PRO A 78 11.07 -27.58 -12.47
C PRO A 78 9.81 -28.44 -12.28
N ALA A 79 9.54 -29.33 -13.24
CA ALA A 79 8.42 -30.28 -13.18
C ALA A 79 8.85 -31.62 -12.54
N ALA A 80 7.96 -32.21 -11.73
CA ALA A 80 8.20 -33.54 -11.18
C ALA A 80 8.00 -34.62 -12.25
N GLY A 81 9.00 -35.47 -12.44
CA GLY A 81 8.87 -36.68 -13.25
C GLY A 81 8.18 -37.83 -12.50
N THR A 82 8.08 -38.99 -13.14
CA THR A 82 7.61 -40.22 -12.47
C THR A 82 8.48 -40.53 -11.26
N ASN A 83 7.85 -40.92 -10.15
CA ASN A 83 8.49 -41.22 -8.85
C ASN A 83 9.20 -40.04 -8.16
N MET A 84 8.86 -38.81 -8.52
CA MET A 84 9.40 -37.61 -7.87
C MET A 84 8.26 -36.76 -7.27
N THR A 85 8.52 -36.16 -6.12
CA THR A 85 7.63 -35.17 -5.49
C THR A 85 8.42 -33.89 -5.27
N LEU A 86 7.93 -32.76 -5.78
CA LEU A 86 8.50 -31.44 -5.53
C LEU A 86 7.48 -30.60 -4.75
N THR A 87 7.87 -30.06 -3.60
CA THR A 87 6.95 -29.34 -2.69
C THR A 87 7.14 -27.83 -2.70
N ASN A 88 8.27 -27.34 -3.21
CA ASN A 88 8.61 -25.92 -3.23
C ASN A 88 9.46 -25.60 -4.46
N THR A 89 8.80 -25.41 -5.61
CA THR A 89 9.47 -25.19 -6.90
C THR A 89 9.42 -23.74 -7.29
N HIS A 90 10.57 -23.17 -7.63
CA HIS A 90 10.69 -21.80 -8.12
C HIS A 90 11.37 -21.79 -9.48
N ALA A 91 10.90 -20.94 -10.38
CA ALA A 91 11.60 -20.66 -11.64
C ALA A 91 12.92 -19.92 -11.39
N LEU A 92 12.95 -19.08 -10.36
CA LEU A 92 14.12 -18.36 -9.87
C LEU A 92 14.14 -18.43 -8.34
N TRP A 93 15.26 -18.88 -7.77
CA TRP A 93 15.47 -18.94 -6.32
C TRP A 93 16.76 -18.20 -5.95
N VAL A 94 16.65 -17.25 -5.03
CA VAL A 94 17.76 -16.50 -4.45
C VAL A 94 17.80 -16.83 -2.96
N GLU A 95 18.85 -17.53 -2.52
CA GLU A 95 18.98 -17.98 -1.13
C GLU A 95 19.22 -16.81 -0.17
N ASN A 96 20.02 -15.83 -0.59
CA ASN A 96 20.35 -14.65 0.19
C ASN A 96 20.73 -13.46 -0.71
N GLY A 97 20.75 -12.26 -0.11
CA GLY A 97 21.03 -11.01 -0.80
C GLY A 97 19.78 -10.38 -1.42
N SER A 98 19.93 -9.14 -1.89
CA SER A 98 18.84 -8.37 -2.47
C SER A 98 18.75 -8.55 -3.97
N VAL A 99 17.53 -8.57 -4.51
CA VAL A 99 17.29 -8.37 -5.95
C VAL A 99 17.12 -6.88 -6.19
N TYR A 100 18.09 -6.25 -6.85
CA TYR A 100 18.04 -4.83 -7.19
C TYR A 100 17.53 -4.64 -8.62
N ILE A 101 16.43 -3.90 -8.78
CA ILE A 101 15.83 -3.58 -10.09
C ILE A 101 15.95 -2.06 -10.28
N ASP A 102 17.00 -1.64 -10.97
CA ASP A 102 17.22 -0.24 -11.29
C ASP A 102 16.34 0.17 -12.47
N SER A 103 15.48 1.17 -12.26
CA SER A 103 14.72 1.80 -13.33
C SER A 103 14.03 3.07 -12.83
N ALA A 104 14.01 4.10 -13.68
CA ALA A 104 13.25 5.32 -13.45
C ALA A 104 11.79 5.21 -13.93
N ILE A 105 11.35 4.05 -14.43
CA ILE A 105 9.99 3.88 -14.97
C ILE A 105 8.99 3.79 -13.82
N SER A 106 8.12 4.80 -13.69
CA SER A 106 7.00 4.78 -12.76
C SER A 106 5.98 3.71 -13.12
N SER A 107 5.42 3.04 -12.11
CA SER A 107 4.26 2.18 -12.30
C SER A 107 2.99 3.03 -12.28
N THR A 108 2.28 3.06 -13.42
CA THR A 108 1.05 3.85 -13.64
C THR A 108 -0.13 2.97 -14.07
N SER A 109 0.14 1.68 -14.32
CA SER A 109 -0.82 0.67 -14.76
C SER A 109 -0.24 -0.72 -14.43
N ILE A 110 -1.05 -1.77 -14.58
CA ILE A 110 -0.59 -3.16 -14.45
C ILE A 110 0.44 -3.60 -15.50
N SER A 111 0.73 -2.77 -16.51
CA SER A 111 1.68 -3.05 -17.59
C SER A 111 2.89 -2.13 -17.59
N THR A 112 3.06 -1.28 -16.58
CA THR A 112 4.17 -0.32 -16.48
C THR A 112 4.86 -0.41 -15.12
N GLY A 113 6.17 -0.18 -15.11
CA GLY A 113 7.01 -0.19 -13.90
C GLY A 113 8.30 -0.99 -14.08
N SER A 114 9.16 -0.93 -13.07
CA SER A 114 10.40 -1.70 -13.00
C SER A 114 10.15 -3.20 -12.77
N LEU A 115 9.13 -3.52 -11.96
CA LEU A 115 8.62 -4.86 -11.72
C LEU A 115 7.13 -4.90 -12.06
N ILE A 116 6.74 -5.87 -12.89
CA ILE A 116 5.34 -6.12 -13.26
C ILE A 116 4.96 -7.52 -12.79
N VAL A 117 3.90 -7.62 -11.99
CA VAL A 117 3.37 -8.90 -11.50
C VAL A 117 1.88 -8.96 -11.81
N ASN A 118 1.49 -9.81 -12.76
CA ASN A 118 0.09 -10.01 -13.13
C ASN A 118 -0.69 -10.87 -12.12
N GLY A 119 0.01 -11.63 -11.28
CA GLY A 119 -0.55 -12.43 -10.19
C GLY A 119 -0.45 -11.73 -8.84
N GLY A 120 -0.59 -12.51 -7.76
CA GLY A 120 -0.35 -12.01 -6.40
C GLY A 120 1.12 -11.97 -6.02
N VAL A 121 1.45 -11.15 -5.02
CA VAL A 121 2.76 -11.13 -4.37
C VAL A 121 2.55 -11.44 -2.89
N ALA A 122 3.17 -12.51 -2.41
CA ALA A 122 3.28 -12.76 -0.98
C ALA A 122 4.50 -12.01 -0.43
N VAL A 123 4.30 -11.23 0.63
CA VAL A 123 5.36 -10.54 1.35
C VAL A 123 5.27 -10.99 2.81
N GLY A 124 6.33 -11.59 3.33
CA GLY A 124 6.34 -12.13 4.70
C GLY A 124 6.50 -11.06 5.78
N ASP A 125 7.12 -9.93 5.40
CA ASP A 125 7.41 -8.78 6.26
C ASP A 125 6.79 -7.49 5.68
N ASP A 126 7.34 -6.33 6.02
CA ASP A 126 6.84 -5.02 5.60
C ASP A 126 7.05 -4.73 4.11
N LEU A 127 6.09 -4.03 3.51
CA LEU A 127 6.23 -3.39 2.20
C LEU A 127 6.41 -1.88 2.38
N PHE A 128 7.59 -1.36 2.03
CA PHE A 128 7.88 0.07 2.11
C PHE A 128 7.67 0.78 0.77
N SER A 129 6.91 1.88 0.77
CA SER A 129 6.74 2.78 -0.38
C SER A 129 7.08 4.22 0.00
N SER A 130 8.01 4.86 -0.74
CA SER A 130 8.48 6.21 -0.42
C SER A 130 7.45 7.33 -0.64
N LEU A 131 6.44 7.12 -1.47
CA LEU A 131 5.48 8.17 -1.85
C LEU A 131 4.03 7.71 -1.71
N ILE A 132 3.57 6.81 -2.58
CA ILE A 132 2.17 6.36 -2.62
C ILE A 132 2.12 4.83 -2.71
N HIS A 133 1.28 4.23 -1.86
CA HIS A 133 0.74 2.90 -2.09
C HIS A 133 -0.62 3.05 -2.76
N SER A 134 -0.69 2.77 -4.06
CA SER A 134 -1.93 2.86 -4.83
C SER A 134 -2.59 1.49 -4.95
N VAL A 135 -3.83 1.37 -4.46
CA VAL A 135 -4.63 0.16 -4.58
C VAL A 135 -5.89 0.50 -5.38
N SER A 136 -6.00 -0.01 -6.60
CA SER A 136 -7.18 0.23 -7.47
C SER A 136 -8.38 -0.66 -7.10
N GLY A 137 -8.13 -1.74 -6.35
CA GLY A 137 -9.15 -2.62 -5.78
C GLY A 137 -9.37 -2.38 -4.29
N THR A 138 -9.70 -3.44 -3.56
CA THR A 138 -9.88 -3.38 -2.10
C THR A 138 -8.56 -3.70 -1.39
N LEU A 139 -8.15 -2.84 -0.45
CA LEU A 139 -7.13 -3.19 0.53
C LEU A 139 -7.80 -3.99 1.66
N THR A 140 -7.54 -5.30 1.69
CA THR A 140 -8.05 -6.18 2.74
C THR A 140 -6.92 -6.61 3.66
N ASN A 141 -7.05 -6.35 4.96
CA ASN A 141 -6.20 -6.93 5.99
C ASN A 141 -7.00 -8.07 6.68
N PRO A 142 -6.93 -9.31 6.18
CA PRO A 142 -7.67 -10.40 6.79
C PRO A 142 -7.17 -10.63 8.22
N PRO A 143 -8.05 -10.87 9.19
CA PRO A 143 -7.61 -11.10 10.56
C PRO A 143 -6.72 -12.35 10.61
N SER A 144 -5.50 -12.21 11.10
CA SER A 144 -4.82 -13.35 11.73
C SER A 144 -5.64 -13.73 12.97
N ALA A 145 -5.64 -15.01 13.36
CA ALA A 145 -6.52 -15.57 14.40
C ALA A 145 -6.40 -14.94 15.81
N SER A 146 -5.66 -13.84 15.95
CA SER A 146 -5.39 -13.11 17.20
C SER A 146 -5.48 -11.58 17.06
N GLN A 147 -6.14 -11.03 16.04
CA GLN A 147 -6.36 -9.58 15.92
C GLN A 147 -7.80 -9.16 16.23
N SER A 148 -7.92 -8.01 16.91
CA SER A 148 -9.18 -7.44 17.42
C SER A 148 -10.00 -6.66 16.38
N ALA A 149 -9.53 -6.50 15.14
CA ALA A 149 -10.23 -5.79 14.06
C ALA A 149 -9.68 -6.14 12.66
N TRP A 150 -10.48 -5.86 11.61
CA TRP A 150 -10.08 -6.03 10.21
C TRP A 150 -9.01 -5.01 9.79
N ASN A 151 -9.13 -3.76 10.22
CA ASN A 151 -8.10 -2.74 10.04
C ASN A 151 -7.78 -2.16 11.41
N THR A 152 -6.50 -2.20 11.81
CA THR A 152 -6.01 -1.51 13.00
C THR A 152 -5.09 -0.39 12.55
N MET A 153 -5.50 0.85 12.77
CA MET A 153 -4.64 2.02 12.63
C MET A 153 -4.26 2.47 14.03
N THR A 154 -2.98 2.37 14.37
CA THR A 154 -2.47 2.72 15.70
C THR A 154 -1.73 4.05 15.63
N ALA A 155 -2.05 4.94 16.56
CA ALA A 155 -1.29 6.16 16.77
C ALA A 155 0.16 5.83 17.09
N ASP A 156 1.12 6.35 16.31
CA ASP A 156 2.54 6.16 16.61
C ASP A 156 3.00 6.97 17.84
N GLY A 157 2.18 7.93 18.30
CA GLY A 157 2.41 8.74 19.49
C GLY A 157 3.62 9.67 19.40
N VAL A 158 4.26 9.80 18.23
CA VAL A 158 5.52 10.55 18.05
C VAL A 158 5.47 11.48 16.82
N ASN A 159 4.84 11.05 15.72
CA ASN A 159 4.64 11.90 14.54
C ASN A 159 3.19 12.39 14.47
N TRP A 160 2.97 13.59 13.92
CA TRP A 160 1.64 14.21 13.82
C TRP A 160 0.96 14.52 15.16
N LEU A 161 1.74 14.84 16.19
CA LEU A 161 1.24 15.32 17.47
C LEU A 161 0.80 16.79 17.33
N ASP A 162 -0.50 17.05 17.12
CA ASP A 162 -1.06 18.39 17.30
C ASP A 162 -1.64 18.48 18.71
N GLY A 163 -0.89 19.10 19.61
CA GLY A 163 -1.41 19.48 20.93
C GLY A 163 -2.03 18.35 21.74
N SER A 164 -1.56 17.09 21.54
CA SER A 164 -1.95 15.83 22.20
C SER A 164 -2.81 14.83 21.37
N PHE A 165 -3.33 15.20 20.20
CA PHE A 165 -3.98 14.26 19.27
C PHE A 165 -2.99 13.77 18.21
N THR A 166 -3.05 12.48 17.86
CA THR A 166 -2.35 11.91 16.70
C THR A 166 -3.36 11.70 15.57
N THR A 167 -3.09 12.25 14.39
CA THR A 167 -3.92 12.04 13.19
C THR A 167 -3.78 10.61 12.67
N MET A 168 -4.91 9.89 12.56
CA MET A 168 -4.94 8.53 12.02
C MET A 168 -5.22 8.56 10.53
N GLU A 169 -6.24 9.35 10.13
CA GLU A 169 -6.66 9.49 8.75
C GLU A 169 -6.96 10.95 8.46
N ASP A 170 -6.49 11.42 7.31
CA ASP A 170 -6.45 12.82 6.92
C ASP A 170 -7.09 12.96 5.53
N TYR A 171 -8.17 13.73 5.45
CA TYR A 171 -8.99 13.91 4.26
C TYR A 171 -8.85 15.34 3.73
N TYR A 172 -8.53 15.51 2.45
CA TYR A 172 -8.34 16.82 1.83
C TYR A 172 -9.29 17.01 0.64
N GLY A 173 -9.98 18.15 0.59
CA GLY A 173 -10.58 18.64 -0.64
C GLY A 173 -9.51 19.00 -1.66
N SER A 174 -9.84 18.94 -2.96
CA SER A 174 -8.88 19.15 -4.05
C SER A 174 -8.81 20.60 -4.57
N ASN A 175 -9.44 21.57 -3.89
CA ASN A 175 -9.52 22.96 -4.35
C ASN A 175 -8.44 23.86 -3.70
N GLY A 176 -8.35 25.13 -4.12
CA GLY A 176 -7.34 26.08 -3.61
C GLY A 176 -7.49 26.49 -2.14
N THR A 177 -8.61 26.15 -1.49
CA THR A 177 -8.86 26.34 -0.05
C THR A 177 -9.46 25.04 0.50
N PRO A 178 -8.66 23.97 0.57
CA PRO A 178 -9.16 22.62 0.74
C PRO A 178 -9.82 22.47 2.11
N VAL A 179 -11.03 21.90 2.13
CA VAL A 179 -11.62 21.39 3.37
C VAL A 179 -10.72 20.27 3.86
N ARG A 180 -10.33 20.31 5.14
CA ARG A 180 -9.57 19.23 5.77
C ARG A 180 -10.46 18.56 6.80
N GLY A 181 -10.66 17.25 6.67
CA GLY A 181 -11.30 16.41 7.68
C GLY A 181 -10.29 15.45 8.27
N ALA A 182 -10.48 15.01 9.52
CA ALA A 182 -9.59 14.02 10.12
C ALA A 182 -10.32 13.10 11.10
N ILE A 183 -9.77 11.90 11.23
CA ILE A 183 -9.97 11.02 12.38
C ILE A 183 -8.68 11.06 13.19
N GLN A 184 -8.76 11.44 14.45
CA GLN A 184 -7.60 11.53 15.34
C GLN A 184 -7.85 10.79 16.65
N ILE A 185 -6.78 10.31 17.26
CA ILE A 185 -6.80 9.64 18.56
C ILE A 185 -5.94 10.44 19.54
N HIS A 186 -6.53 10.83 20.65
CA HIS A 186 -5.83 11.39 21.79
C HIS A 186 -5.61 10.29 22.81
N ASN A 187 -4.36 9.86 22.90
CA ASN A 187 -3.89 9.04 23.99
C ASN A 187 -2.99 9.93 24.85
N GLY A 188 -3.55 10.51 25.93
CA GLY A 188 -2.74 11.13 26.95
C GLY A 188 -1.73 10.11 27.51
N SER A 189 -0.62 10.59 28.08
CA SER A 189 0.38 9.71 28.71
C SER A 189 -0.32 8.76 29.69
N ASN A 190 -0.28 7.46 29.39
CA ASN A 190 -0.95 6.32 30.03
C ASN A 190 -1.89 6.63 31.22
N GLY A 191 -3.21 6.54 30.98
CA GLY A 191 -4.21 6.36 32.04
C GLY A 191 -4.86 7.64 32.60
N THR A 192 -5.05 8.69 31.79
CA THR A 192 -5.73 9.92 32.23
C THR A 192 -7.09 10.11 31.54
N SER A 193 -8.00 10.84 32.21
CA SER A 193 -9.39 11.10 31.80
C SER A 193 -9.54 11.96 30.54
N THR A 194 -8.46 12.23 29.83
CA THR A 194 -8.40 13.09 28.63
C THR A 194 -8.36 12.28 27.34
N ASN A 195 -8.24 10.96 27.38
CA ASN A 195 -8.26 10.12 26.18
C ASN A 195 -9.57 10.29 25.41
N ALA A 196 -9.46 10.56 24.10
CA ALA A 196 -10.62 10.84 23.25
C ALA A 196 -10.36 10.48 21.79
N MET A 197 -11.42 10.23 21.04
CA MET A 197 -11.39 10.21 19.58
C MET A 197 -11.94 11.53 19.07
N PHE A 198 -11.30 12.12 18.07
CA PHE A 198 -11.83 13.24 17.31
C PHE A 198 -12.26 12.76 15.92
N ILE A 199 -13.46 13.17 15.52
CA ILE A 199 -13.98 13.03 14.15
C ILE A 199 -14.54 14.40 13.77
N GLY A 200 -13.96 15.06 12.77
CA GLY A 200 -14.40 16.39 12.39
C GLY A 200 -13.54 17.08 11.35
N THR A 201 -13.76 18.39 11.18
CA THR A 201 -13.00 19.23 10.27
C THR A 201 -11.82 19.90 11.00
N MET A 202 -10.67 19.94 10.34
CA MET A 202 -9.44 20.65 10.77
C MET A 202 -9.38 22.09 10.20
N THR A 203 -10.37 22.46 9.38
CA THR A 203 -10.56 23.80 8.83
C THR A 203 -11.90 24.39 9.30
N ASN A 204 -12.07 25.70 9.09
CA ASN A 204 -13.28 26.47 9.39
C ASN A 204 -14.42 26.09 8.43
N ASN A 205 -14.95 24.89 8.62
CA ASN A 205 -16.02 24.29 7.84
C ASN A 205 -16.95 23.50 8.78
N ASP A 206 -18.14 23.17 8.30
CA ASP A 206 -19.10 22.40 9.08
C ASP A 206 -18.75 20.89 9.05
N LEU A 207 -18.95 20.19 10.16
CA LEU A 207 -19.09 18.73 10.16
C LEU A 207 -20.55 18.38 9.86
N ARG A 208 -20.79 17.50 8.88
CA ARG A 208 -22.14 17.10 8.48
C ARG A 208 -22.27 15.59 8.46
N LEU A 209 -23.37 15.08 9.02
CA LEU A 209 -23.80 13.69 8.91
C LEU A 209 -25.10 13.64 8.11
N GLY A 210 -25.24 12.69 7.20
CA GLY A 210 -26.35 12.65 6.26
C GLY A 210 -26.78 11.24 5.87
N CYS A 211 -27.97 11.16 5.28
CA CYS A 211 -28.46 9.96 4.61
C CYS A 211 -29.28 10.40 3.39
N ASN A 212 -29.30 9.55 2.35
CA ASN A 212 -29.97 9.85 1.07
C ASN A 212 -29.51 11.19 0.47
N ASP A 213 -28.18 11.39 0.38
CA ASP A 213 -27.54 12.60 -0.17
C ASP A 213 -28.03 13.93 0.46
N SER A 214 -28.38 13.89 1.75
CA SER A 214 -28.95 15.04 2.47
C SER A 214 -28.42 15.11 3.89
N THR A 215 -28.00 16.31 4.32
CA THR A 215 -27.54 16.56 5.68
C THR A 215 -28.68 16.42 6.69
N LYS A 216 -28.47 15.60 7.72
CA LYS A 216 -29.42 15.35 8.82
C LYS A 216 -28.93 15.94 10.14
N LEU A 217 -27.62 15.97 10.35
CA LEU A 217 -26.99 16.66 11.48
C LEU A 217 -25.86 17.54 10.95
N THR A 218 -25.80 18.77 11.44
CA THR A 218 -24.74 19.74 11.15
C THR A 218 -24.14 20.22 12.46
N ILE A 219 -22.82 20.23 12.56
CA ILE A 219 -22.09 21.01 13.56
C ILE A 219 -21.37 22.11 12.78
N GLN A 220 -21.83 23.36 12.94
CA GLN A 220 -21.18 24.49 12.29
C GLN A 220 -19.86 24.83 12.97
N GLN A 221 -18.93 25.45 12.24
CA GLN A 221 -17.67 25.97 12.81
C GLN A 221 -17.89 26.92 14.01
N ALA A 222 -19.07 27.53 14.14
CA ALA A 222 -19.44 28.40 15.25
C ALA A 222 -19.90 27.62 16.51
N GLY A 223 -19.81 26.29 16.51
CA GLY A 223 -20.23 25.42 17.61
C GLY A 223 -21.74 25.17 17.69
N ARG A 224 -22.49 25.49 16.64
CA ARG A 224 -23.96 25.31 16.60
C ARG A 224 -24.31 23.95 16.03
N VAL A 225 -25.22 23.24 16.70
CA VAL A 225 -25.71 21.93 16.28
C VAL A 225 -27.11 22.06 15.69
N GLY A 226 -27.25 21.68 14.43
CA GLY A 226 -28.52 21.57 13.73
C GLY A 226 -28.92 20.11 13.53
N ILE A 227 -30.14 19.73 13.87
CA ILE A 227 -30.76 18.45 13.51
C ILE A 227 -31.92 18.76 12.55
N GLY A 228 -31.87 18.22 11.33
CA GLY A 228 -32.83 18.54 10.27
C GLY A 228 -32.67 19.94 9.67
N THR A 229 -31.62 20.68 10.02
CA THR A 229 -31.27 22.00 9.47
C THR A 229 -29.76 22.11 9.27
N SER A 230 -29.33 22.78 8.20
CA SER A 230 -27.92 23.10 7.93
C SER A 230 -27.49 24.47 8.45
N SER A 231 -28.45 25.29 8.87
CA SER A 231 -28.22 26.70 9.25
C SER A 231 -28.89 27.03 10.59
N PRO A 232 -28.48 26.37 11.70
CA PRO A 232 -29.06 26.61 13.01
C PRO A 232 -28.92 28.08 13.46
N GLY A 233 -30.06 28.73 13.72
CA GLY A 233 -30.19 30.07 14.29
C GLY A 233 -29.87 30.13 15.79
N ALA A 234 -29.93 28.99 16.48
CA ALA A 234 -29.56 28.81 17.89
C ALA A 234 -28.36 27.87 18.06
N PHE A 235 -27.82 27.74 19.29
CA PHE A 235 -26.74 26.79 19.58
C PHE A 235 -27.15 25.33 19.38
N LEU A 236 -28.40 25.01 19.68
CA LEU A 236 -29.04 23.75 19.32
C LEU A 236 -30.36 24.08 18.62
N GLU A 237 -30.52 23.67 17.37
CA GLU A 237 -31.77 23.79 16.64
C GLU A 237 -32.17 22.41 16.10
N VAL A 238 -33.39 22.00 16.42
CA VAL A 238 -33.99 20.79 15.85
C VAL A 238 -35.18 21.24 15.00
N SER A 239 -35.07 21.04 13.70
CA SER A 239 -36.13 21.34 12.75
C SER A 239 -37.10 20.17 12.67
N GLY A 240 -38.40 20.44 12.88
CA GLY A 240 -39.47 19.44 12.87
C GLY A 240 -40.12 19.22 14.23
N SER A 241 -40.98 18.21 14.32
CA SER A 241 -41.66 17.84 15.57
C SER A 241 -40.71 17.11 16.51
N VAL A 242 -40.54 17.64 17.73
CA VAL A 242 -39.70 17.05 18.76
C VAL A 242 -40.58 16.44 19.86
N SER A 243 -40.48 15.13 20.06
CA SER A 243 -41.04 14.48 21.25
C SER A 243 -39.99 14.52 22.36
N SER A 244 -40.20 15.31 23.41
CA SER A 244 -39.31 15.38 24.57
C SER A 244 -39.90 14.59 25.73
N THR A 245 -39.09 13.75 26.37
CA THR A 245 -39.45 13.10 27.64
C THR A 245 -38.60 13.76 28.72
N ILE A 246 -39.25 14.38 29.71
CA ILE A 246 -38.56 15.03 30.82
C ILE A 246 -38.54 14.03 31.98
N ASP A 247 -37.43 13.31 32.13
CA ASP A 247 -37.18 12.52 33.33
C ASP A 247 -36.56 13.44 34.39
N ALA A 248 -37.40 14.31 34.95
CA ALA A 248 -37.07 14.91 36.22
C ALA A 248 -37.26 13.78 37.23
N GLY A 249 -36.21 13.27 37.87
CA GLY A 249 -36.28 12.24 38.92
C GLY A 249 -37.03 12.66 40.20
N GLY A 250 -38.07 13.50 40.06
CA GLY A 250 -38.90 14.17 41.05
C GLY A 250 -39.97 15.05 40.35
N SER A 251 -40.59 15.99 41.07
CA SER A 251 -41.57 16.92 40.47
C SER A 251 -40.86 18.04 39.69
N GLY A 252 -40.76 17.91 38.36
CA GLY A 252 -40.20 18.93 37.48
C GLY A 252 -41.26 19.56 36.56
N VAL A 253 -41.23 20.88 36.39
CA VAL A 253 -42.03 21.60 35.38
C VAL A 253 -41.10 22.03 34.25
N ALA A 254 -41.39 21.62 33.02
CA ALA A 254 -40.72 22.18 31.85
C ALA A 254 -41.53 23.37 31.32
N TYR A 255 -40.89 24.53 31.25
CA TYR A 255 -41.46 25.71 30.63
C TYR A 255 -41.06 25.74 29.16
N PHE A 256 -41.98 25.34 28.29
CA PHE A 256 -41.84 25.51 26.85
C PHE A 256 -42.45 26.84 26.44
N LEU A 257 -41.62 27.74 25.89
CA LEU A 257 -42.10 28.96 25.26
C LEU A 257 -42.55 28.60 23.83
N LYS A 258 -43.86 28.67 23.53
CA LYS A 258 -44.35 28.59 22.15
C LYS A 258 -44.13 29.95 21.49
N THR A 259 -43.21 30.04 20.54
CA THR A 259 -43.10 31.19 19.64
C THR A 259 -43.85 30.87 18.33
N GLY A 260 -45.00 31.52 18.12
CA GLY A 260 -45.79 31.43 16.89
C GLY A 260 -47.21 30.88 17.10
N PHE A 261 -48.22 31.69 16.79
CA PHE A 261 -49.61 31.27 16.70
C PHE A 261 -49.86 30.66 15.31
N TYR A 262 -50.18 29.38 15.29
CA TYR A 262 -51.14 28.82 14.33
C TYR A 262 -52.30 28.29 15.18
#